data_AF-A0A968MYU7-F1
#
_entry.id   AF-A0A968MYU7-F1
#
_cell.length_a   1.000
_cell.length_b   1.000
_cell.length_c   1.000
_cell.angle_alpha   90.00
_cell.angle_beta   90.00
_cell.angle_gamma   90.00
#
_symmetry.space_group_name_H-M   'P 1'
#
loop_
_entity.id
_entity.type
_entity.pdbx_description
1 polymer ?
#
loop_
_entity_poly.entity_id
_entity_poly.type
_entity_poly.pdbx_seq_one_letter_code
_entity_poly.pdbx_strand_id
1 'polypeptide(L)'
;MHEKRVNYITLIIGTRGTGKTTFVKGLEKLKIEGVIDVYKDRDPKQKILIVDLFDNPVWNEVPTISIEKLSRWKSGTYRIFHNNSNELMTILNRYCYNTVIFFEDATKYVQNSLDENLRRLLIDSKQKNLVMFFFAFNYLMAVPPQLVRISDFLVLFKTNESFSASLRNKYTHPDIEKAFKEVGQAKSFFYNKTVALI
;
A
#
# COMPACT_ATOMS: atom_id res chain seq x y z
N MET A 1 25.75 7.72 -8.41
CA MET A 1 25.03 8.77 -7.67
C MET A 1 23.92 8.07 -6.89
N HIS A 2 24.03 7.91 -5.57
CA HIS A 2 22.95 7.29 -4.79
C HIS A 2 21.77 8.26 -4.74
N GLU A 3 20.81 8.02 -5.62
CA GLU A 3 19.50 8.64 -5.58
C GLU A 3 18.96 8.57 -4.15
N LYS A 4 18.62 9.74 -3.57
CA LYS A 4 18.20 9.86 -2.17
C LYS A 4 17.15 8.79 -1.88
N ARG A 5 17.40 7.96 -0.87
CA ARG A 5 16.41 6.98 -0.40
C ARG A 5 15.18 7.75 0.08
N VAL A 6 14.01 7.32 -0.37
CA VAL A 6 12.78 7.95 0.05
C VAL A 6 11.82 6.90 0.60
N ASN A 7 11.47 7.10 1.87
CA ASN A 7 10.62 6.24 2.67
C ASN A 7 9.19 6.76 2.52
N TYR A 8 8.49 6.22 1.52
CA TYR A 8 7.16 6.68 1.16
C TYR A 8 6.07 5.80 1.73
N ILE A 9 4.99 6.45 2.13
CA ILE A 9 3.73 5.84 2.52
C ILE A 9 2.70 6.20 1.44
N THR A 10 2.26 5.19 0.69
CA THR A 10 1.37 5.36 -0.45
C THR A 10 0.03 4.71 -0.18
N LEU A 11 -1.04 5.48 -0.34
CA LEU A 11 -2.42 4.97 -0.36
C LEU A 11 -2.80 4.62 -1.79
N ILE A 12 -3.39 3.45 -1.99
CA ILE A 12 -3.95 3.02 -3.27
C ILE A 12 -5.45 2.72 -3.07
N ILE A 13 -6.29 3.52 -3.72
CA ILE A 13 -7.75 3.55 -3.51
C ILE A 13 -8.46 3.31 -4.83
N GLY A 14 -9.53 2.51 -4.82
CA GLY A 14 -10.31 2.16 -6.00
C GLY A 14 -11.27 1.02 -5.75
N THR A 15 -12.39 0.95 -6.45
CA THR A 15 -13.34 -0.18 -6.32
C THR A 15 -12.74 -1.50 -6.80
N ARG A 16 -13.41 -2.62 -6.54
CA ARG A 16 -12.99 -3.94 -7.01
C ARG A 16 -12.87 -3.98 -8.54
N GLY A 17 -11.86 -4.68 -9.04
CA GLY A 17 -11.61 -4.84 -10.47
C GLY A 17 -10.90 -3.68 -11.16
N THR A 18 -10.65 -2.55 -10.49
CA THR A 18 -10.01 -1.36 -11.11
C THR A 18 -8.51 -1.53 -11.39
N GLY A 19 -7.94 -2.69 -11.09
CA GLY A 19 -6.54 -2.99 -11.39
C GLY A 19 -5.55 -2.61 -10.30
N LYS A 20 -5.97 -2.30 -9.07
CA LYS A 20 -5.04 -2.01 -7.95
C LYS A 20 -3.98 -3.09 -7.75
N THR A 21 -4.41 -4.35 -7.66
CA THR A 21 -3.48 -5.48 -7.48
C THR A 21 -2.59 -5.66 -8.71
N THR A 22 -3.14 -5.50 -9.92
CA THR A 22 -2.37 -5.48 -11.18
C THR A 22 -1.33 -4.37 -11.21
N PHE A 23 -1.65 -3.18 -10.72
CA PHE A 23 -0.70 -2.07 -10.64
C PHE A 23 0.47 -2.37 -9.71
N VAL A 24 0.20 -3.02 -8.57
CA VAL A 24 1.24 -3.41 -7.62
C VAL A 24 2.07 -4.60 -8.14
N LYS A 25 1.38 -5.66 -8.57
CA LYS A 25 1.96 -6.97 -8.92
C LYS A 25 2.54 -7.02 -10.32
N GLY A 26 2.00 -6.25 -11.24
CA GLY A 26 2.19 -6.44 -12.68
C GLY A 26 1.30 -7.56 -13.22
N LEU A 27 1.44 -7.79 -14.53
CA LEU A 27 0.86 -8.93 -15.25
C LEU A 27 1.90 -9.47 -16.22
N GLU A 28 2.66 -10.47 -15.77
CA GLU A 28 3.75 -11.09 -16.54
C GLU A 28 3.29 -11.58 -17.92
N LYS A 29 2.12 -12.24 -17.99
CA LYS A 29 1.54 -12.74 -19.24
C LYS A 29 1.35 -11.64 -20.30
N LEU A 30 1.19 -10.39 -19.87
CA LEU A 30 1.00 -9.23 -20.74
C LEU A 30 2.23 -8.31 -20.75
N LYS A 31 3.33 -8.70 -20.10
CA LYS A 31 4.55 -7.89 -19.92
C LYS A 31 4.25 -6.50 -19.34
N ILE A 32 3.30 -6.44 -18.41
CA ILE A 32 3.00 -5.22 -17.67
C ILE A 32 3.78 -5.29 -16.36
N GLU A 33 4.77 -4.41 -16.20
CA GLU A 33 5.53 -4.28 -14.97
C GLU A 33 4.66 -3.71 -13.85
N GLY A 34 4.77 -4.30 -12.66
CA GLY A 34 4.18 -3.78 -11.44
C GLY A 34 5.16 -2.94 -10.63
N VAL A 35 4.63 -2.26 -9.61
CA VAL A 35 5.47 -1.57 -8.61
C VAL A 35 6.50 -2.52 -7.99
N ILE A 36 6.14 -3.79 -7.74
CA ILE A 36 7.06 -4.80 -7.20
C ILE A 36 8.28 -5.00 -8.10
N ASP A 37 8.09 -5.03 -9.42
CA ASP A 37 9.16 -5.28 -10.39
C ASP A 37 10.14 -4.11 -10.40
N VAL A 38 9.64 -2.87 -10.38
CA VAL A 38 10.47 -1.65 -10.27
C VAL A 38 11.41 -1.70 -9.05
N TYR A 39 10.92 -2.17 -7.90
CA TYR A 39 11.75 -2.29 -6.70
C TYR A 39 12.79 -3.41 -6.80
N LYS A 40 12.46 -4.53 -7.46
CA LYS A 40 13.40 -5.63 -7.68
C LYS A 40 14.50 -5.25 -8.67
N ASP A 41 14.15 -4.54 -9.74
CA ASP A 41 15.11 -4.11 -10.76
C ASP A 41 16.09 -3.08 -10.19
N ARG A 42 15.61 -2.21 -9.32
CA ARG A 42 16.44 -1.24 -8.61
C ARG A 42 17.41 -1.90 -7.61
N ASP A 43 16.95 -2.90 -6.86
CA ASP A 43 17.77 -3.66 -5.92
C ASP A 43 17.32 -5.14 -5.89
N PRO A 44 18.08 -6.05 -6.52
CA PRO A 44 17.75 -7.48 -6.53
C PRO A 44 17.73 -8.13 -5.14
N LYS A 45 18.31 -7.49 -4.12
CA LYS A 45 18.28 -7.95 -2.72
C LYS A 45 17.14 -7.30 -1.92
N GLN A 46 16.33 -6.45 -2.54
CA GLN A 46 15.21 -5.77 -1.87
C GLN A 46 14.30 -6.78 -1.19
N LYS A 47 14.04 -6.53 0.09
CA LYS A 47 13.03 -7.26 0.86
C LYS A 47 11.67 -6.68 0.51
N ILE A 48 10.77 -7.51 0.00
CA ILE A 48 9.39 -7.15 -0.33
C ILE A 48 8.45 -8.08 0.42
N LEU A 49 7.61 -7.52 1.29
CA LEU A 49 6.66 -8.27 2.10
C LEU A 49 5.25 -7.92 1.70
N ILE A 50 4.47 -8.93 1.34
CA ILE A 50 3.04 -8.81 1.10
C ILE A 50 2.33 -9.29 2.35
N VAL A 51 1.60 -8.39 2.99
CA VAL A 51 0.84 -8.63 4.20
C VAL A 51 -0.61 -8.85 3.79
N ASP A 52 -1.09 -10.07 4.01
CA ASP A 52 -2.44 -10.51 3.66
C ASP A 52 -3.02 -11.29 4.85
N LEU A 53 -4.33 -11.23 5.07
CA LEU A 53 -5.02 -11.94 6.15
C LEU A 53 -5.79 -13.18 5.68
N PHE A 54 -6.05 -13.34 4.38
CA PHE A 54 -7.06 -14.30 3.89
C PHE A 54 -6.54 -15.25 2.80
N ASP A 55 -5.23 -15.33 2.60
CA ASP A 55 -4.62 -16.14 1.54
C ASP A 55 -5.26 -15.86 0.17
N ASN A 56 -5.24 -14.57 -0.23
CA ASN A 56 -5.84 -14.14 -1.48
C ASN A 56 -5.17 -14.89 -2.65
N PRO A 57 -5.94 -15.61 -3.49
CA PRO A 57 -5.38 -16.41 -4.58
C PRO A 57 -4.52 -15.61 -5.56
N VAL A 58 -4.71 -14.30 -5.63
CA VAL A 58 -3.90 -13.41 -6.47
C VAL A 58 -2.42 -13.41 -6.10
N TRP A 59 -2.05 -13.88 -4.90
CA TRP A 59 -0.67 -13.94 -4.42
C TRP A 59 -0.11 -15.36 -4.35
N ASN A 60 -0.79 -16.37 -4.90
CA ASN A 60 -0.41 -17.78 -4.77
C ASN A 60 0.97 -18.14 -5.32
N GLU A 61 1.47 -17.41 -6.31
CA GLU A 61 2.84 -17.63 -6.79
C GLU A 61 3.92 -17.06 -5.86
N VAL A 62 3.55 -16.20 -4.90
CA VAL A 62 4.50 -15.61 -3.97
C VAL A 62 4.72 -16.58 -2.81
N PRO A 63 5.98 -16.97 -2.50
CA PRO A 63 6.24 -17.90 -1.41
C PRO A 63 5.86 -17.28 -0.06
N THR A 64 5.36 -18.12 0.85
CA THR A 64 5.00 -17.69 2.20
C THR A 64 6.23 -17.69 3.12
N ILE A 65 6.37 -16.66 3.96
CA ILE A 65 7.33 -16.62 5.06
C ILE A 65 6.59 -16.70 6.39
N SER A 66 7.07 -17.56 7.30
CA SER A 66 6.54 -17.63 8.66
C SER A 66 7.12 -16.51 9.54
N ILE A 67 6.43 -16.18 10.62
CA ILE A 67 6.82 -15.10 11.54
C ILE A 67 8.23 -15.31 12.10
N GLU A 68 8.57 -16.54 12.46
CA GLU A 68 9.86 -16.88 13.08
C GLU A 68 11.02 -16.64 12.12
N LYS A 69 10.76 -16.81 10.82
CA LYS A 69 11.74 -16.64 9.74
C LYS A 69 11.97 -15.18 9.37
N LEU A 70 11.08 -14.24 9.72
CA LEU A 70 11.25 -12.81 9.41
C LEU A 70 12.54 -12.24 9.99
N SER A 71 12.94 -12.67 11.19
CA SER A 71 14.20 -12.23 11.83
C SER A 71 15.46 -12.59 11.04
N ARG A 72 15.39 -13.63 10.20
CA ARG A 72 16.50 -14.15 9.39
C ARG A 72 16.36 -13.79 7.91
N TRP A 73 15.27 -13.14 7.52
CA TRP A 73 14.98 -12.80 6.14
C TRP A 73 15.95 -11.73 5.59
N LYS A 74 16.69 -12.09 4.53
CA LYS A 74 17.73 -11.23 3.95
C LYS A 74 17.32 -10.52 2.66
N SER A 75 16.49 -11.15 1.84
CA SER A 75 16.15 -10.67 0.49
C SER A 75 14.95 -11.42 -0.10
N GLY A 76 14.39 -10.90 -1.19
CA GLY A 76 13.37 -11.57 -1.99
C GLY A 76 11.96 -11.07 -1.69
N THR A 77 10.96 -11.63 -2.37
CA THR A 77 9.54 -11.30 -2.19
C THR A 77 8.83 -12.44 -1.50
N TYR A 78 8.17 -12.15 -0.38
CA TYR A 78 7.39 -13.13 0.36
C TYR A 78 6.03 -12.58 0.75
N ARG A 79 5.08 -13.48 0.98
CA ARG A 79 3.80 -13.18 1.61
C ARG A 79 3.77 -13.68 3.05
N ILE A 80 3.08 -12.98 3.93
CA ILE A 80 2.86 -13.37 5.32
C ILE A 80 1.37 -13.30 5.64
N PHE A 81 0.91 -14.30 6.39
CA PHE A 81 -0.46 -14.40 6.88
C PHE A 81 -0.46 -14.56 8.39
N HIS A 82 -1.33 -13.82 9.06
CA HIS A 82 -1.49 -13.95 10.50
C HIS A 82 -2.88 -13.52 10.95
N ASN A 83 -3.58 -14.36 11.72
CA ASN A 83 -4.96 -14.09 12.10
C ASN A 83 -5.12 -12.95 13.11
N ASN A 84 -4.03 -12.57 13.80
CA ASN A 84 -4.00 -11.45 14.74
C ASN A 84 -3.22 -10.28 14.15
N SER A 85 -3.93 -9.21 13.78
CA SER A 85 -3.34 -8.00 13.18
C SER A 85 -2.38 -7.28 14.14
N ASN A 86 -2.71 -7.18 15.43
CA ASN A 86 -1.87 -6.47 16.41
C ASN A 86 -0.53 -7.18 16.64
N GLU A 87 -0.57 -8.50 16.77
CA GLU A 87 0.65 -9.32 16.86
C GLU A 87 1.49 -9.17 15.59
N LEU A 88 0.85 -9.24 14.41
CA LEU A 88 1.55 -9.02 13.14
C LEU A 88 2.23 -7.65 13.10
N MET A 89 1.53 -6.56 13.44
CA MET A 89 2.14 -5.22 13.45
C MET A 89 3.29 -5.11 14.45
N THR A 90 3.20 -5.81 15.59
CA THR A 90 4.30 -5.87 16.57
C THR A 90 5.54 -6.55 15.99
N ILE A 91 5.34 -7.67 15.29
CA ILE A 91 6.40 -8.44 14.61
C ILE A 91 7.02 -7.61 13.49
N LEU A 92 6.20 -6.96 12.65
CA LEU A 92 6.67 -6.08 11.58
C LEU A 92 7.51 -4.95 12.15
N ASN A 93 7.06 -4.30 13.22
CA ASN A 93 7.82 -3.26 13.93
C ASN A 93 9.18 -3.74 14.42
N ARG A 94 9.27 -5.00 14.85
CA ARG A 94 10.48 -5.56 15.44
C ARG A 94 11.51 -6.00 14.39
N TYR A 95 11.06 -6.57 13.27
CA TYR A 95 11.96 -7.27 12.34
C TYR A 95 12.05 -6.66 10.94
N CYS A 96 11.13 -5.77 10.53
CA CYS A 96 11.19 -5.15 9.21
C CYS A 96 12.06 -3.89 9.22
N TYR A 97 13.11 -3.92 8.39
CA TYR A 97 14.05 -2.82 8.14
C TYR A 97 14.50 -2.90 6.69
N ASN A 98 14.62 -1.77 5.99
CA ASN A 98 14.96 -1.75 4.56
C ASN A 98 14.00 -2.65 3.75
N THR A 99 12.71 -2.52 4.00
CA THR A 99 11.67 -3.41 3.45
C THR A 99 10.60 -2.58 2.75
N VAL A 100 10.13 -3.05 1.60
CA VAL A 100 8.90 -2.58 0.97
C VAL A 100 7.76 -3.46 1.46
N ILE A 101 6.73 -2.87 2.05
CA ILE A 101 5.59 -3.59 2.63
C ILE A 101 4.32 -3.23 1.86
N PHE A 102 3.62 -4.25 1.40
CA PHE A 102 2.35 -4.14 0.68
C PHE A 102 1.24 -4.69 1.59
N PHE A 103 0.36 -3.83 2.07
CA PHE A 103 -0.82 -4.22 2.87
C PHE A 103 -2.01 -4.48 1.94
N GLU A 104 -2.26 -5.76 1.65
CA GLU A 104 -3.43 -6.26 0.94
C GLU A 104 -4.65 -6.18 1.86
N ASP A 105 -5.80 -5.76 1.32
CA ASP A 105 -7.03 -5.57 2.09
C ASP A 105 -6.85 -4.74 3.39
N ALA A 106 -6.12 -3.62 3.28
CA ALA A 106 -5.80 -2.68 4.35
C ALA A 106 -6.96 -2.29 5.29
N THR A 107 -8.21 -2.35 4.82
CA THR A 107 -9.40 -2.06 5.66
C THR A 107 -9.49 -2.92 6.92
N LYS A 108 -8.82 -4.07 6.94
CA LYS A 108 -8.80 -4.99 8.07
C LYS A 108 -7.77 -4.63 9.13
N TYR A 109 -6.67 -3.98 8.76
CA TYR A 109 -5.67 -3.45 9.71
C TYR A 109 -6.00 -2.03 10.15
N VAL A 110 -6.75 -1.32 9.31
CA VAL A 110 -7.02 0.10 9.43
C VAL A 110 -8.51 0.26 9.70
N GLN A 111 -8.87 0.20 10.98
CA GLN A 111 -10.21 0.52 11.46
C GLN A 111 -10.41 2.05 11.49
N ASN A 112 -11.48 2.55 12.12
CA ASN A 112 -11.77 3.98 12.24
C ASN A 112 -10.61 4.82 12.81
N SER A 113 -9.75 4.18 13.62
CA SER A 113 -8.50 4.74 14.14
C SER A 113 -7.33 3.78 13.88
N LEU A 114 -6.12 4.33 13.78
CA LEU A 114 -4.91 3.52 13.71
C LEU A 114 -4.63 2.89 15.08
N ASP A 115 -4.45 1.57 15.11
CA ASP A 115 -3.89 0.88 16.28
C ASP A 115 -2.49 1.44 16.61
N GLU A 116 -2.10 1.43 17.89
CA GLU A 116 -0.84 2.02 18.32
C GLU A 116 0.37 1.34 17.66
N ASN A 117 0.34 0.03 17.40
CA ASN A 117 1.43 -0.67 16.73
C ASN A 117 1.53 -0.26 15.26
N LEU A 118 0.40 -0.14 14.57
CA LEU A 118 0.38 0.35 13.19
C LEU A 118 0.83 1.80 13.13
N ARG A 119 0.34 2.66 14.03
CA ARG A 119 0.75 4.06 14.14
C ARG A 119 2.26 4.18 14.35
N ARG A 120 2.83 3.39 15.25
CA ARG A 120 4.27 3.32 15.49
C ARG A 120 5.04 2.85 14.25
N LEU A 121 4.54 1.84 13.53
CA LEU A 121 5.17 1.37 12.29
C LEU A 121 5.23 2.46 11.23
N LEU A 122 4.14 3.23 11.08
CA LEU A 122 4.04 4.36 10.15
C LEU A 122 5.00 5.49 10.51
N ILE A 123 5.09 5.86 11.80
CA ILE A 123 5.98 6.93 12.27
C ILE A 123 7.46 6.52 12.15
N ASP A 124 7.79 5.30 12.55
CA ASP A 124 9.16 4.79 12.54
C ASP A 124 9.64 4.42 11.13
N SER A 125 8.76 4.46 10.12
CA SER A 125 9.06 4.07 8.73
C SER A 125 10.31 4.72 8.18
N LYS A 126 10.52 6.02 8.46
CA LYS A 126 11.71 6.75 8.03
C LYS A 126 12.98 6.23 8.67
N GLN A 127 12.95 5.92 9.96
CA GLN A 127 14.11 5.39 10.70
C GLN A 127 14.44 3.96 10.29
N LYS A 128 13.40 3.15 10.03
CA LYS A 128 13.52 1.75 9.62
C LYS A 128 13.75 1.57 8.11
N ASN A 129 13.77 2.66 7.35
CA ASN A 129 13.85 2.67 5.88
C ASN A 129 12.77 1.77 5.25
N LEU A 130 11.52 2.01 5.63
CA LEU A 130 10.35 1.29 5.12
C LEU A 130 9.65 2.10 4.04
N VAL A 131 9.28 1.42 2.96
CA VAL A 131 8.31 1.91 1.98
C VAL A 131 7.04 1.11 2.19
N MET A 132 5.89 1.78 2.24
CA MET A 132 4.62 1.11 2.54
C MET A 132 3.56 1.49 1.53
N PHE A 133 2.86 0.47 1.03
CA PHE A 133 1.73 0.62 0.14
C PHE A 133 0.49 0.02 0.82
N PHE A 134 -0.54 0.83 1.00
CA PHE A 134 -1.83 0.40 1.53
C PHE A 134 -2.82 0.35 0.36
N PHE A 135 -3.13 -0.85 -0.14
CA PHE A 135 -3.92 -0.99 -1.37
C PHE A 135 -5.11 -1.91 -1.14
N ALA A 136 -6.27 -1.29 -0.94
CA ALA A 136 -7.50 -2.02 -0.58
C ALA A 136 -8.76 -1.18 -0.39
N PHE A 137 -8.61 0.12 -0.15
CA PHE A 137 -9.77 0.95 0.13
C PHE A 137 -10.61 1.04 -1.13
N ASN A 138 -11.82 0.49 -1.06
CA ASN A 138 -12.78 0.58 -2.17
C ASN A 138 -13.31 2.01 -2.36
N TYR A 139 -13.20 2.82 -1.29
CA TYR A 139 -13.74 4.17 -1.21
C TYR A 139 -12.77 5.06 -0.44
N LEU A 140 -12.66 6.32 -0.83
CA LEU A 140 -11.93 7.36 -0.11
C LEU A 140 -12.47 7.52 1.31
N MET A 141 -13.78 7.45 1.50
CA MET A 141 -14.38 7.61 2.84
C MET A 141 -13.87 6.58 3.86
N ALA A 142 -13.50 5.38 3.44
CA ALA A 142 -13.06 4.29 4.33
C ALA A 142 -11.66 4.49 4.94
N VAL A 143 -10.82 5.38 4.38
CA VAL A 143 -9.47 5.62 4.91
C VAL A 143 -9.53 6.44 6.20
N PRO A 144 -8.81 6.16 7.29
CA PRO A 144 -8.81 7.08 8.43
C PRO A 144 -8.11 8.40 8.10
N PRO A 145 -8.61 9.56 8.58
CA PRO A 145 -7.95 10.84 8.37
C PRO A 145 -6.49 10.88 8.84
N GLN A 146 -6.16 10.12 9.89
CA GLN A 146 -4.79 9.98 10.40
C GLN A 146 -3.86 9.36 9.36
N LEU A 147 -4.32 8.33 8.63
CA LEU A 147 -3.52 7.68 7.60
C LEU A 147 -3.32 8.60 6.40
N VAL A 148 -4.35 9.35 5.99
CA VAL A 148 -4.24 10.37 4.93
C VAL A 148 -3.15 11.39 5.26
N ARG A 149 -3.12 11.91 6.49
CA ARG A 149 -2.14 12.92 6.93
C ARG A 149 -0.69 12.42 6.96
N ILE A 150 -0.47 11.12 7.18
CA ILE A 150 0.86 10.52 7.27
C ILE A 150 1.35 10.03 5.90
N SER A 151 0.44 9.88 4.94
CA SER A 151 0.78 9.36 3.61
C SER A 151 1.44 10.43 2.75
N ASP A 152 2.44 10.04 1.97
CA ASP A 152 3.14 10.91 1.02
C ASP A 152 2.45 10.93 -0.35
N PHE A 153 1.80 9.83 -0.73
CA PHE A 153 1.12 9.70 -2.02
C PHE A 153 -0.26 9.08 -1.90
N LEU A 154 -1.14 9.50 -2.81
CA LEU A 154 -2.42 8.86 -3.09
C LEU A 154 -2.48 8.45 -4.57
N VAL A 155 -2.54 7.15 -4.83
CA VAL A 155 -2.88 6.58 -6.15
C VAL A 155 -4.37 6.31 -6.18
N LEU A 156 -5.08 7.07 -6.99
CA LEU A 156 -6.52 7.02 -7.11
C LEU A 156 -6.92 6.32 -8.41
N PHE A 157 -7.60 5.19 -8.26
CA PHE A 157 -8.36 4.49 -9.30
C PHE A 157 -9.83 4.89 -9.21
N LYS A 158 -10.63 4.43 -10.17
CA LYS A 158 -12.07 4.70 -10.18
C LYS A 158 -12.74 4.23 -8.88
N THR A 159 -13.61 5.06 -8.33
CA THR A 159 -14.50 4.70 -7.22
C THR A 159 -15.95 4.98 -7.59
N ASN A 160 -16.88 4.34 -6.87
CA ASN A 160 -18.32 4.53 -7.07
C ASN A 160 -18.91 5.48 -6.01
N GLU A 161 -18.15 6.48 -5.57
CA GLU A 161 -18.62 7.49 -4.61
C GLU A 161 -18.70 8.87 -5.28
N SER A 162 -19.30 9.84 -4.60
CA SER A 162 -19.25 11.24 -4.99
C SER A 162 -18.28 12.00 -4.08
N PHE A 163 -17.63 13.05 -4.61
CA PHE A 163 -16.72 13.88 -3.81
C PHE A 163 -17.50 14.81 -2.88
N SER A 164 -17.96 14.27 -1.76
CA SER A 164 -18.83 14.93 -0.79
C SER A 164 -18.12 16.02 0.03
N ALA A 165 -18.87 16.83 0.78
CA ALA A 165 -18.31 17.79 1.72
C ALA A 165 -17.43 17.12 2.80
N SER A 166 -17.82 15.93 3.28
CA SER A 166 -17.03 15.14 4.23
C SER A 166 -15.68 14.73 3.65
N LEU A 167 -15.63 14.37 2.36
CA LEU A 167 -14.37 14.07 1.68
C LEU A 167 -13.49 15.32 1.55
N ARG A 168 -14.05 16.48 1.21
CA ARG A 168 -13.30 17.75 1.17
C ARG A 168 -12.67 18.12 2.51
N ASN A 169 -13.38 17.90 3.61
CA ASN A 169 -12.85 18.17 4.95
C ASN A 169 -11.71 17.22 5.34
N LYS A 170 -11.72 16.00 4.81
CA LYS A 170 -10.73 14.97 5.09
C LYS A 170 -9.52 15.03 4.17
N TYR A 171 -9.73 15.37 2.91
CA TYR A 171 -8.75 15.47 1.84
C TYR A 171 -8.63 16.93 1.40
N THR A 172 -7.89 17.70 2.17
CA THR A 172 -7.77 19.16 1.97
C THR A 172 -6.84 19.53 0.81
N HIS A 173 -6.05 18.60 0.29
CA HIS A 173 -5.14 18.87 -0.83
C HIS A 173 -5.94 19.09 -2.13
N PRO A 174 -5.79 20.24 -2.80
CA PRO A 174 -6.67 20.66 -3.90
C PRO A 174 -6.63 19.72 -5.10
N ASP A 175 -5.47 19.11 -5.37
CA ASP A 175 -5.30 18.19 -6.50
C ASP A 175 -6.05 16.87 -6.35
N ILE A 176 -6.51 16.51 -5.15
CA ILE A 176 -7.24 15.25 -4.94
C ILE A 176 -8.62 15.30 -5.59
N GLU A 177 -9.38 16.39 -5.41
CA GLU A 177 -10.69 16.53 -6.05
C GLU A 177 -10.55 16.59 -7.58
N LYS A 178 -9.48 17.23 -8.08
CA LYS A 178 -9.15 17.26 -9.51
C LYS A 178 -8.85 15.85 -10.03
N ALA A 179 -7.94 15.12 -9.39
CA ALA A 179 -7.61 13.74 -9.76
C ALA A 179 -8.84 12.83 -9.70
N PHE A 180 -9.71 13.00 -8.71
CA PHE A 180 -10.97 12.27 -8.59
C PHE A 180 -11.88 12.46 -9.81
N LYS A 181 -12.07 13.71 -10.26
CA LYS A 181 -12.86 14.02 -11.45
C LYS A 181 -12.23 13.45 -12.72
N GLU A 182 -10.92 13.61 -12.89
CA GLU A 182 -10.18 13.08 -14.04
C GLU A 182 -10.31 11.55 -14.14
N VAL A 183 -10.12 10.84 -13.02
CA VAL A 183 -10.22 9.38 -12.97
C VAL A 183 -11.65 8.89 -13.22
N GLY A 184 -12.65 9.57 -12.67
CA GLY A 184 -14.06 9.25 -12.90
C GLY A 184 -14.49 9.42 -14.37
N GLN A 185 -13.93 10.40 -15.08
CA GLN A 185 -14.25 10.70 -16.48
C GLN A 185 -13.45 9.87 -17.50
N ALA A 186 -12.34 9.25 -17.08
CA ALA A 186 -11.50 8.46 -17.97
C ALA A 186 -12.27 7.29 -18.60
N LYS A 187 -12.01 6.97 -19.87
CA LYS A 187 -12.66 5.82 -20.54
C LYS A 187 -12.17 4.49 -19.97
N SER A 188 -10.85 4.35 -19.79
CA SER A 188 -10.26 3.12 -19.27
C SER A 188 -10.66 2.87 -17.82
N PHE A 189 -11.02 1.63 -17.50
CA PHE A 189 -11.33 1.22 -16.12
C PHE A 189 -10.08 1.12 -15.23
N PHE A 190 -8.91 0.96 -15.84
CA PHE A 190 -7.61 0.84 -15.16
C PHE A 190 -6.86 2.18 -15.07
N TYR A 191 -7.47 3.25 -15.58
CA TYR A 191 -6.88 4.58 -15.45
C TYR A 191 -6.79 4.97 -13.97
N ASN A 192 -5.65 5.51 -13.60
CA ASN A 192 -5.37 5.98 -12.26
C ASN A 192 -4.56 7.29 -12.30
N LYS A 193 -4.57 8.01 -11.18
CA LYS A 193 -3.80 9.22 -10.97
C LYS A 193 -3.08 9.16 -9.63
N THR A 194 -1.80 9.50 -9.64
CA THR A 194 -1.02 9.70 -8.41
C THR A 194 -0.99 11.17 -8.04
N VAL A 195 -1.29 11.46 -6.77
CA VAL A 195 -1.22 12.80 -6.16
C VAL A 195 -0.19 12.76 -5.05
N ALA A 196 0.75 13.70 -5.05
CA ALA A 196 1.64 13.92 -3.91
C ALA A 196 0.88 14.69 -2.83
N LEU A 197 1.01 14.27 -1.56
CA LEU A 197 0.30 14.82 -0.40
C LEU A 197 1.18 15.69 0.49
N ILE A 198 2.47 15.82 0.14
CA ILE A 198 3.52 16.53 0.89
C ILE A 198 3.90 17.84 0.22
#